data_AF-A0A2X3JYZ4-F1
#
_entry.id   AF-A0A2X3JYZ4-F1
#
_cell.length_a   1.000
_cell.length_b   1.000
_cell.length_c   1.000
_cell.angle_alpha   90.00
_cell.angle_beta   90.00
_cell.angle_gamma   90.00
#
_symmetry.space_group_name_H-M   'P 1'
#
loop_
_entity.id
_entity.type
_entity.pdbx_description
1 polymer ?
#
loop_
_entity_poly.entity_id
_entity_poly.type
_entity_poly.pdbx_seq_one_letter_code
_entity_poly.pdbx_strand_id
1 'polypeptide(L)'
;MIIDDKLGLNAHLEERMARLREAVVCEWTETVNTPSAQTRFKHFINSDKRDPNVQMVPEREQHRPATPYERIPVTLVEDNA
;
A
#
# COMPACT_ATOMS: atom_id res chain seq x y z
N MET A 1 -14.06 28.49 11.10
CA MET A 1 -15.38 29.04 10.74
C MET A 1 -15.16 30.48 10.31
N ILE A 2 -15.55 30.84 9.08
CA ILE A 2 -15.61 32.27 8.70
C ILE A 2 -16.84 32.83 9.42
N ILE A 3 -16.60 33.58 10.49
CA ILE A 3 -17.67 34.04 11.40
C ILE A 3 -18.47 35.19 10.77
N ASP A 4 -17.86 35.96 9.86
CA ASP A 4 -18.47 37.12 9.23
C ASP A 4 -18.52 36.92 7.71
N ASP A 5 -19.63 36.37 7.21
CA ASP A 5 -19.85 36.05 5.79
C ASP A 5 -20.10 37.30 4.95
N LYS A 6 -19.08 38.17 4.86
CA LYS A 6 -19.17 39.45 4.13
C LYS A 6 -19.44 39.28 2.63
N LEU A 7 -19.17 38.10 2.08
CA LEU A 7 -19.29 37.81 0.65
C LEU A 7 -20.51 36.93 0.32
N GLY A 8 -21.22 36.40 1.32
CA GLY A 8 -22.36 35.51 1.13
C GLY A 8 -22.00 34.16 0.48
N LEU A 9 -20.74 33.73 0.60
CA LEU A 9 -20.21 32.57 -0.13
C LEU A 9 -20.11 31.30 0.70
N ASN A 10 -20.26 31.40 2.02
CA ASN A 10 -19.99 30.27 2.91
C ASN A 10 -20.85 29.05 2.56
N ALA A 11 -22.17 29.23 2.39
CA ALA A 11 -23.07 28.12 2.05
C ALA A 11 -22.65 27.38 0.77
N HIS A 12 -22.22 28.12 -0.26
CA HIS A 12 -21.75 27.54 -1.53
C HIS A 12 -20.41 26.83 -1.38
N LEU A 13 -19.47 27.37 -0.60
CA LEU A 13 -18.18 26.74 -0.35
C LEU A 13 -18.33 25.44 0.46
N GLU A 14 -19.19 25.44 1.47
CA GLU A 14 -19.54 24.25 2.25
C GLU A 14 -20.18 23.17 1.38
N GLU A 15 -21.10 23.55 0.48
CA GLU A 15 -21.70 22.64 -0.49
C GLU A 15 -20.63 22.03 -1.41
N ARG A 16 -19.70 22.85 -1.93
CA ARG A 16 -18.60 22.36 -2.78
C ARG A 16 -17.67 21.40 -2.03
N MET A 17 -17.35 21.71 -0.77
CA MET A 17 -16.56 20.81 0.08
C MET A 17 -17.28 19.50 0.35
N ALA A 18 -18.61 19.51 0.55
CA ALA A 18 -19.40 18.30 0.70
C ALA A 18 -19.34 17.43 -0.57
N ARG A 19 -19.54 18.04 -1.75
CA ARG A 19 -19.43 17.34 -3.04
C ARG A 19 -18.04 16.72 -3.25
N LEU A 20 -16.97 17.43 -2.89
CA LEU A 20 -15.62 16.87 -2.98
C LEU A 20 -15.43 15.68 -2.04
N ARG A 21 -15.92 15.75 -0.80
CA ARG A 21 -15.84 14.63 0.14
C ARG A 21 -16.60 13.40 -0.35
N GLU A 22 -17.76 13.59 -0.94
CA GLU A 22 -18.57 12.50 -1.52
C GLU A 22 -17.89 11.88 -2.75
N ALA A 23 -17.16 12.68 -3.53
CA ALA A 23 -16.49 12.23 -4.74
C ALA A 23 -15.12 11.58 -4.50
N VAL A 24 -14.51 11.77 -3.32
CA VAL A 24 -13.20 11.16 -3.02
C VAL A 24 -13.35 9.65 -2.87
N VAL A 25 -12.59 8.93 -3.69
CA VAL A 25 -12.47 7.47 -3.63
C VAL A 25 -11.07 7.11 -3.11
N CYS A 26 -11.01 6.18 -2.17
CA CYS A 26 -9.76 5.62 -1.68
C CYS A 26 -9.39 4.39 -2.51
N GLU A 27 -8.35 4.52 -3.34
CA GLU A 27 -7.86 3.45 -4.22
C GLU A 27 -7.48 2.17 -3.45
N TRP A 28 -6.99 2.32 -2.21
CA TRP A 28 -6.68 1.19 -1.33
C TRP A 28 -7.93 0.48 -0.83
N THR A 29 -8.96 1.22 -0.43
CA THR A 29 -10.24 0.65 0.01
C THR A 29 -10.90 -0.09 -1.15
N GLU A 30 -10.89 0.48 -2.35
CA GLU A 30 -11.40 -0.16 -3.56
C GLU A 30 -10.65 -1.47 -3.87
N THR A 31 -9.31 -1.42 -3.79
CA THR A 31 -8.46 -2.60 -3.99
C THR A 31 -8.74 -3.70 -2.98
N VAL A 32 -8.84 -3.38 -1.69
CA VAL A 32 -9.12 -4.36 -0.63
C VAL A 32 -10.50 -4.98 -0.80
N ASN A 33 -11.50 -4.19 -1.19
CA ASN A 33 -12.87 -4.66 -1.37
C ASN A 33 -13.12 -5.39 -2.70
N THR A 34 -12.15 -5.39 -3.62
CA THR A 34 -12.27 -6.04 -4.94
C THR A 34 -11.28 -7.20 -5.04
N PRO A 35 -11.70 -8.46 -4.79
CA PRO A 35 -10.80 -9.62 -4.76
C PRO A 35 -9.95 -9.80 -6.02
N SER A 36 -10.49 -9.47 -7.20
CA SER A 36 -9.76 -9.51 -8.46
C SER A 36 -8.66 -8.46 -8.56
N ALA A 37 -8.79 -7.32 -7.86
CA ALA A 37 -7.75 -6.29 -7.80
C ALA A 37 -6.56 -6.73 -6.92
N GLN A 38 -6.83 -7.52 -5.88
CA GLN A 38 -5.80 -8.02 -4.97
C GLN A 38 -4.75 -8.89 -5.68
N THR A 39 -5.14 -9.59 -6.76
CA THR A 39 -4.20 -10.41 -7.56
C THR A 39 -3.06 -9.60 -8.17
N ARG A 40 -3.23 -8.27 -8.34
CA ARG A 40 -2.17 -7.38 -8.83
C ARG A 40 -1.11 -7.07 -7.76
N PHE A 41 -1.41 -7.28 -6.48
CA PHE A 41 -0.51 -7.04 -5.35
C PHE A 41 0.29 -8.32 -5.01
N LYS A 42 1.00 -8.85 -6.01
CA LYS A 42 1.97 -9.94 -5.82
C LYS A 42 3.39 -9.37 -5.78
N HIS A 43 4.31 -10.06 -5.09
CA HIS A 43 5.74 -9.69 -5.10
C HIS A 43 6.32 -9.70 -6.52
N PHE A 44 5.98 -10.72 -7.31
CA PHE A 44 6.35 -10.82 -8.72
C PHE A 44 5.12 -11.24 -9.55
N ILE A 45 4.90 -10.59 -10.68
CA ILE A 45 3.78 -10.91 -11.59
C ILE A 45 4.09 -12.17 -12.42
N ASN A 46 5.37 -12.42 -12.67
CA ASN A 46 5.87 -13.45 -13.58
C ASN A 46 6.35 -14.73 -12.88
N SER A 47 6.35 -14.77 -11.55
CA SER A 47 6.82 -15.95 -10.79
C SER A 47 6.16 -16.02 -9.43
N ASP A 48 5.72 -17.21 -9.04
CA ASP A 48 5.28 -17.48 -7.67
C ASP A 48 6.46 -17.86 -6.74
N LYS A 49 7.70 -17.90 -7.27
CA LYS A 49 8.90 -18.17 -6.46
C LYS A 49 9.22 -16.95 -5.59
N ARG A 50 9.53 -17.19 -4.31
CA ARG A 50 10.08 -16.16 -3.42
C ARG A 50 11.50 -15.83 -3.85
N ASP A 51 11.90 -14.57 -3.74
CA ASP A 51 13.29 -14.17 -3.94
C ASP A 51 14.13 -14.70 -2.76
N PRO A 52 15.07 -15.64 -3.00
CA PRO A 52 15.88 -16.21 -1.93
C PRO A 52 16.85 -15.19 -1.32
N ASN A 53 17.10 -14.05 -1.97
CA ASN A 53 17.93 -12.97 -1.43
C ASN A 53 17.21 -12.14 -0.36
N VAL A 54 15.88 -12.20 -0.28
CA VAL A 54 15.10 -11.50 0.73
C VAL A 54 14.98 -12.38 1.97
N GLN A 55 15.91 -12.18 2.91
CA GLN A 55 15.89 -12.83 4.21
C GLN A 55 15.22 -11.92 5.24
N MET A 56 14.33 -12.47 6.08
CA MET A 56 13.59 -11.71 7.09
C MET A 56 14.17 -11.96 8.48
N VAL A 57 14.32 -10.91 9.29
CA VAL A 57 14.87 -10.95 10.65
C VAL A 57 13.84 -10.34 11.60
N PRO A 58 13.60 -10.93 12.80
CA PRO A 58 12.75 -10.32 13.80
C PRO A 58 13.43 -9.09 14.40
N GLU A 59 12.70 -7.98 14.45
CA GLU A 59 13.11 -6.77 15.15
C GLU A 59 11.97 -6.32 16.05
N ARG A 60 12.17 -6.45 17.36
CA ARG A 60 11.13 -6.24 18.37
C ARG A 60 9.94 -7.17 18.08
N GLU A 61 8.77 -6.61 17.73
CA GLU A 61 7.53 -7.33 17.43
C GLU A 61 7.17 -7.29 15.93
N GLN A 62 8.09 -6.86 15.06
CA GLN A 62 7.88 -6.79 13.62
C GLN A 62 8.99 -7.55 12.86
N HIS A 63 8.64 -8.09 11.70
CA HIS A 63 9.61 -8.72 10.80
C HIS A 63 10.11 -7.67 9.81
N ARG A 64 11.43 -7.58 9.60
CA ARG A 64 12.02 -6.71 8.58
C ARG A 64 12.99 -7.47 7.68
N PRO A 65 13.29 -6.96 6.48
CA PRO A 65 14.40 -7.49 5.68
C PRO A 65 15.74 -7.40 6.43
N ALA A 66 16.59 -8.40 6.23
CA ALA A 66 17.94 -8.47 6.75
C ALA A 66 18.82 -7.36 6.16
N THR A 67 19.56 -6.66 7.03
CA THR A 67 20.64 -5.76 6.62
C THR A 67 21.77 -6.57 5.96
N PRO A 68 22.67 -5.94 5.18
CA PRO A 68 23.72 -6.65 4.47
C PRO A 68 24.59 -7.57 5.35
N TYR A 69 24.83 -7.18 6.61
CA TYR A 69 25.66 -7.93 7.56
C TYR A 69 24.93 -9.11 8.23
N GLU A 70 23.59 -9.11 8.21
CA GLU A 70 22.74 -10.16 8.79
C GLU A 70 22.40 -11.26 7.77
N ARG A 71 22.73 -11.07 6.49
CA ARG A 71 22.40 -12.00 5.42
C ARG A 71 23.32 -13.23 5.46
N ILE A 72 22.70 -14.39 5.41
CA ILE A 72 23.39 -15.67 5.21
C ILE A 72 23.64 -15.85 3.70
N PRO A 73 24.83 -16.27 3.25
CA PRO A 73 25.07 -16.51 1.83
C PRO A 73 24.15 -17.60 1.27
N VAL A 74 23.42 -17.26 0.21
CA VAL A 74 22.50 -18.18 -0.49
C VAL A 74 23.28 -18.93 -1.58
N THR A 75 23.21 -20.26 -1.58
CA THR A 75 23.67 -21.09 -2.70
C THR A 75 22.44 -21.62 -3.42
N LEU A 76 22.27 -21.27 -4.70
CA LEU A 76 21.19 -21.81 -5.52
C LEU A 76 21.63 -23.19 -6.04
N VAL A 77 20.97 -24.25 -5.58
CA VAL A 77 21.12 -25.59 -6.14
C VAL A 77 20.06 -25.73 -7.21
N GLU A 78 20.46 -25.97 -8.46
CA GLU A 78 19.52 -26.27 -9.53
C GLU A 78 18.95 -27.67 -9.31
N ASP A 79 17.65 -27.75 -9.00
CA ASP A 79 16.91 -29.00 -9.07
C ASP A 79 16.84 -29.44 -10.54
N ASN A 80 17.74 -30.34 -10.93
CA ASN A 80 17.64 -31.07 -12.19
C ASN A 80 16.45 -32.03 -12.08
N ALA A 81 15.31 -31.62 -12.64
CA ALA A 81 14.18 -32.50 -12.93
C ALA A 81 14.37 -33.18 -14.29
#